data_AF-T0MNP5-F1
#
_entry.id   AF-T0MNP5-F1
#
_cell.length_a   1.000
_cell.length_b   1.000
_cell.length_c   1.000
_cell.angle_alpha   90.00
_cell.angle_beta   90.00
_cell.angle_gamma   90.00
#
_symmetry.space_group_name_H-M   'P 1'
#
loop_
_entity.id
_entity.type
_entity.pdbx_description
1 polymer ?
#
loop_
_entity_poly.entity_id
_entity_poly.type
_entity_poly.pdbx_seq_one_letter_code
_entity_poly.pdbx_strand_id
1 'polypeptide(L)'
;MTDRLPTGLPRLDKCIEGGFERGIITEIYGEPGSGKTNLVLYTSIVSSVLGKVIFIDTEGVSTERISQIKRDESNLSNLKFFRIRSYEEQLEAVPKILNLVQSMSDVVLLVFDTITVHYRAEREIRAELRKKTSNTLITQIEMLNNLALSKNIPVILVNQVYMDKTTSEVQPVGGSALSHIAKAIFRIQKLGSGMRELVVIKHRSLPEDIRCSFSITERGIE
;
A
#
# COMPACT_ATOMS: atom_id res chain seq x y z
N MET A 1 4.78 15.21 -18.51
CA MET A 1 3.63 14.32 -18.27
C MET A 1 4.02 13.42 -17.11
N THR A 2 3.31 13.46 -15.98
CA THR A 2 3.57 12.52 -14.88
C THR A 2 3.12 11.13 -15.31
N ASP A 3 4.05 10.19 -15.42
CA ASP A 3 3.79 8.79 -15.69
C ASP A 3 3.18 8.17 -14.41
N ARG A 4 1.85 8.06 -14.39
CA ARG A 4 1.07 7.52 -13.26
C ARG A 4 0.45 6.19 -13.65
N LEU A 5 0.33 5.29 -12.68
CA LEU A 5 -0.40 4.04 -12.84
C LEU A 5 -1.87 4.26 -12.44
N PRO A 6 -2.83 4.08 -13.37
CA PRO A 6 -4.24 4.19 -13.04
C PRO A 6 -4.65 3.18 -11.96
N THR A 7 -5.56 3.59 -11.09
CA THR A 7 -6.21 2.72 -10.09
C THR A 7 -7.16 1.72 -10.74
N GLY A 8 -7.61 2.00 -11.96
CA GLY A 8 -8.65 1.24 -12.66
C GLY A 8 -10.07 1.70 -12.33
N LEU A 9 -10.20 2.73 -11.48
CA LEU A 9 -11.47 3.35 -11.08
C LEU A 9 -11.53 4.75 -11.68
N PRO A 10 -12.27 4.98 -12.78
CA PRO A 10 -12.23 6.26 -13.51
C PRO A 10 -12.52 7.50 -12.65
N ARG A 11 -13.40 7.37 -11.65
CA ARG A 11 -13.70 8.46 -10.70
C ARG A 11 -12.52 8.76 -9.78
N LEU A 12 -11.85 7.72 -9.30
CA LEU A 12 -10.67 7.87 -8.46
C LEU A 12 -9.50 8.38 -9.27
N ASP A 13 -9.28 7.86 -10.48
CA ASP A 13 -8.25 8.34 -11.40
C ASP A 13 -8.44 9.82 -11.74
N LYS A 14 -9.67 10.27 -12.01
CA LYS A 14 -9.96 11.70 -12.21
C LYS A 14 -9.61 12.53 -10.97
N CYS A 15 -9.92 12.00 -9.79
CA CYS A 15 -9.68 12.67 -8.53
C CYS A 15 -8.20 12.83 -8.19
N ILE A 16 -7.41 11.77 -8.37
CA ILE A 16 -5.98 11.78 -8.10
C ILE A 16 -5.14 11.95 -9.38
N GLU A 17 -5.68 12.72 -10.34
CA GLU A 17 -4.99 13.16 -11.57
C GLU A 17 -4.29 12.05 -12.38
N GLY A 18 -4.91 10.88 -12.47
CA GLY A 18 -4.48 9.77 -13.32
C GLY A 18 -3.93 8.56 -12.57
N GLY A 19 -3.96 8.56 -11.23
CA GLY A 19 -3.62 7.40 -10.41
C GLY A 19 -2.35 7.60 -9.57
N PHE A 20 -1.67 6.50 -9.26
CA PHE A 20 -0.50 6.50 -8.39
C PHE A 20 0.78 6.88 -9.13
N GLU A 21 1.51 7.87 -8.63
CA GLU A 21 2.76 8.34 -9.25
C GLU A 21 3.86 7.26 -9.20
N ARG A 22 4.58 7.11 -10.30
CA ARG A 22 5.80 6.29 -10.37
C ARG A 22 6.98 6.95 -9.67
N GLY A 23 7.96 6.14 -9.28
CA GLY A 23 9.20 6.67 -8.71
C GLY A 23 9.08 7.09 -7.25
N ILE A 24 7.94 6.85 -6.61
CA ILE A 24 7.68 7.28 -5.23
C ILE A 24 7.00 6.18 -4.41
N ILE A 25 7.07 6.37 -3.10
CA ILE A 25 6.18 5.70 -2.16
C ILE A 25 4.88 6.51 -2.02
N THR A 26 3.76 5.81 -2.19
CA THR A 26 2.42 6.24 -1.77
C THR A 26 2.04 5.47 -0.50
N GLU A 27 1.66 6.19 0.55
CA GLU A 27 1.07 5.58 1.74
C GLU A 27 -0.46 5.62 1.65
N ILE A 28 -1.11 4.49 1.96
CA ILE A 28 -2.56 4.41 2.14
C ILE A 28 -2.86 3.92 3.56
N TYR A 29 -3.44 4.79 4.37
CA TYR A 29 -3.73 4.49 5.77
C TYR A 29 -5.22 4.62 6.11
N GLY A 30 -5.62 4.06 7.25
CA GLY A 30 -7.00 4.13 7.74
C GLY A 30 -7.33 3.03 8.74
N GLU A 31 -8.53 3.09 9.31
CA GLU A 31 -8.97 2.14 10.34
C GLU A 31 -9.04 0.70 9.82
N PRO A 32 -8.95 -0.31 10.71
CA PRO A 32 -9.24 -1.70 10.36
C PRO A 32 -10.60 -1.84 9.64
N GLY A 33 -10.59 -2.62 8.55
CA GLY A 33 -11.77 -2.81 7.69
C GLY A 33 -12.19 -1.60 6.86
N SER A 34 -11.43 -0.48 6.86
CA SER A 34 -11.76 0.69 6.03
C SER A 34 -11.68 0.43 4.53
N GLY A 35 -11.05 -0.67 4.09
CA GLY A 35 -11.01 -1.05 2.67
C GLY A 35 -9.67 -0.81 1.98
N LYS A 36 -8.60 -0.55 2.72
CA LYS A 36 -7.25 -0.35 2.19
C LYS A 36 -6.79 -1.51 1.30
N THR A 37 -6.80 -2.73 1.85
CA THR A 37 -6.49 -3.97 1.14
C THR A 37 -7.36 -4.13 -0.10
N ASN A 38 -8.64 -3.78 -0.02
CA ASN A 38 -9.53 -3.84 -1.17
C ASN A 38 -9.07 -2.92 -2.30
N LEU A 39 -8.73 -1.66 -1.99
CA LEU A 39 -8.31 -0.69 -2.98
C LEU A 39 -7.01 -1.08 -3.68
N VAL A 40 -5.99 -1.47 -2.89
CA VAL A 40 -4.70 -1.85 -3.45
C VAL A 40 -4.76 -3.19 -4.18
N LEU A 41 -5.59 -4.13 -3.73
CA LEU A 41 -5.83 -5.40 -4.42
C LEU A 41 -6.54 -5.19 -5.75
N TYR A 42 -7.57 -4.32 -5.78
CA TYR A 42 -8.25 -3.93 -7.00
C TYR A 42 -7.27 -3.34 -8.02
N THR A 43 -6.51 -2.34 -7.59
CA THR A 43 -5.50 -1.70 -8.45
C THR A 43 -4.48 -2.73 -8.95
N SER A 44 -4.06 -3.66 -8.09
CA SER A 44 -3.11 -4.72 -8.46
C SER A 44 -3.64 -5.67 -9.52
N ILE A 45 -4.90 -6.10 -9.40
CA ILE A 45 -5.52 -7.01 -10.37
C ILE A 45 -5.74 -6.30 -11.71
N VAL A 46 -6.23 -5.06 -11.71
CA VAL A 46 -6.42 -4.29 -12.94
C VAL A 46 -5.07 -3.99 -13.62
N SER A 47 -4.04 -3.62 -12.85
CA SER A 47 -2.71 -3.31 -13.40
C SER A 47 -1.97 -4.52 -13.95
N SER A 48 -2.40 -5.75 -13.62
CA SER A 48 -1.76 -6.99 -14.07
C SER A 48 -1.71 -7.16 -15.59
N VAL A 49 -2.59 -6.47 -16.33
CA VAL A 49 -2.61 -6.48 -17.80
C VAL A 49 -1.45 -5.69 -18.40
N LEU A 50 -0.88 -4.76 -17.64
CA LEU A 50 0.21 -3.89 -18.07
C LEU A 50 1.59 -4.51 -17.82
N GLY A 51 1.68 -5.48 -16.91
CA GLY A 51 2.92 -6.15 -16.53
C GLY A 51 2.81 -6.82 -15.16
N LYS A 52 3.96 -7.22 -14.61
CA LYS A 52 4.04 -7.90 -13.31
C LYS A 52 3.67 -6.96 -12.17
N VAL A 53 2.84 -7.46 -11.26
CA VAL A 53 2.47 -6.79 -10.02
C VAL A 53 2.98 -7.61 -8.85
N ILE A 54 3.72 -6.98 -7.96
CA ILE A 54 4.29 -7.61 -6.77
C ILE A 54 3.43 -7.23 -5.58
N PHE A 55 2.86 -8.22 -4.90
CA PHE A 55 2.02 -8.02 -3.73
C PHE A 55 2.62 -8.74 -2.54
N ILE A 56 3.13 -7.98 -1.57
CA ILE A 56 3.65 -8.50 -0.30
C ILE A 56 2.51 -8.43 0.72
N ASP A 57 2.02 -9.60 1.13
CA ASP A 57 0.85 -9.78 2.00
C ASP A 57 1.28 -10.25 3.40
N THR A 58 0.91 -9.51 4.43
CA THR A 58 1.15 -9.89 5.84
C THR A 58 -0.11 -10.24 6.62
N GLU A 59 -1.29 -9.83 6.13
CA GLU A 59 -2.56 -10.02 6.84
C GLU A 59 -3.42 -11.15 6.27
N GLY A 60 -3.11 -11.64 5.07
CA GLY A 60 -3.74 -12.83 4.50
C GLY A 60 -4.87 -12.53 3.53
N VAL A 61 -4.57 -11.96 2.35
CA VAL A 61 -5.55 -11.78 1.28
C VAL A 61 -6.16 -13.13 0.87
N SER A 62 -7.50 -13.17 0.77
CA SER A 62 -8.23 -14.40 0.42
C SER A 62 -8.34 -14.59 -1.09
N THR A 63 -8.33 -15.85 -1.52
CA THR A 63 -8.50 -16.25 -2.93
C THR A 63 -9.89 -15.92 -3.47
N GLU A 64 -10.90 -15.97 -2.60
CA GLU A 64 -12.27 -15.59 -2.90
C GLU A 64 -12.32 -14.12 -3.28
N ARG A 65 -11.59 -13.26 -2.56
CA ARG A 65 -11.59 -11.83 -2.84
C ARG A 65 -10.87 -11.50 -4.14
N ILE A 66 -9.78 -12.19 -4.45
CA ILE A 66 -9.12 -12.09 -5.77
C ILE A 66 -10.11 -12.47 -6.88
N SER A 67 -10.86 -13.57 -6.68
CA SER A 67 -11.83 -14.06 -7.66
C SER A 67 -13.01 -13.10 -7.88
N GLN A 68 -13.48 -12.44 -6.82
CA GLN A 68 -14.53 -11.41 -6.90
C GLN A 68 -14.11 -10.17 -7.68
N ILE A 69 -12.83 -9.79 -7.60
CA ILE A 69 -12.29 -8.59 -8.24
C ILE A 69 -11.81 -8.89 -9.67
N LYS A 70 -11.44 -10.14 -9.95
CA LYS A 70 -10.95 -10.58 -11.26
C LYS A 70 -11.90 -10.13 -12.36
N ARG A 71 -11.33 -9.51 -13.40
CA ARG A 71 -12.03 -9.14 -14.63
C ARG A 71 -11.55 -10.04 -15.77
N ASP A 72 -12.33 -10.18 -16.83
CA ASP A 72 -11.97 -11.03 -17.96
C ASP A 72 -10.64 -10.61 -18.60
N GLU A 73 -10.37 -9.32 -18.62
CA GLU A 73 -9.13 -8.74 -19.16
C GLU A 73 -7.91 -8.97 -18.24
N SER A 74 -8.11 -9.26 -16.95
CA SER A 74 -7.02 -9.33 -15.97
C SER A 74 -6.09 -10.53 -16.22
N ASN A 75 -4.78 -10.31 -16.04
CA ASN A 75 -3.77 -11.34 -16.20
C ASN A 75 -3.21 -11.79 -14.84
N LEU A 76 -3.91 -12.70 -14.17
CA LEU A 76 -3.51 -13.18 -12.84
C LEU A 76 -2.12 -13.86 -12.82
N SER A 77 -1.59 -14.32 -13.96
CA SER A 77 -0.23 -14.89 -14.02
C SER A 77 0.86 -13.84 -13.75
N ASN A 78 0.55 -12.57 -14.01
CA ASN A 78 1.42 -11.43 -13.72
C ASN A 78 1.35 -10.97 -12.26
N LEU A 79 0.36 -11.42 -11.49
CA LEU A 79 0.21 -11.06 -10.08
C LEU A 79 1.01 -12.04 -9.21
N LYS A 80 2.10 -11.56 -8.60
CA LYS A 80 2.99 -12.36 -7.74
C LYS A 80 2.77 -12.01 -6.27
N PHE A 81 2.22 -12.95 -5.52
CA PHE A 81 2.02 -12.82 -4.08
C PHE A 81 3.20 -13.39 -3.28
N PHE A 82 3.66 -12.61 -2.30
CA PHE A 82 4.62 -13.05 -1.29
C PHE A 82 3.97 -12.90 0.09
N ARG A 83 3.66 -14.01 0.74
CA ARG A 83 3.05 -14.00 2.07
C ARG A 83 4.11 -14.06 3.16
N ILE A 84 4.10 -13.09 4.06
CA ILE A 84 5.04 -12.96 5.19
C ILE A 84 4.27 -13.13 6.51
N ARG A 85 4.68 -14.09 7.34
CA ARG A 85 3.93 -14.53 8.53
C ARG A 85 4.58 -14.16 9.86
N SER A 86 5.84 -13.72 9.87
CA SER A 86 6.51 -13.27 11.09
C SER A 86 7.46 -12.11 10.84
N TYR A 87 7.92 -11.51 11.94
CA TYR A 87 8.95 -10.48 11.90
C TYR A 87 10.26 -11.00 11.31
N GLU A 88 10.71 -12.19 11.70
CA GLU A 88 11.93 -12.83 11.19
C GLU A 88 11.81 -13.11 9.68
N GLU A 89 10.67 -13.65 9.23
CA GLU A 89 10.41 -13.86 7.81
C GLU A 89 10.44 -12.55 7.05
N GLN A 90 9.91 -11.46 7.61
CA GLN A 90 9.95 -10.14 6.98
C GLN A 90 11.38 -9.63 6.81
N LEU A 91 12.25 -9.82 7.80
CA LEU A 91 13.65 -9.41 7.74
C LEU A 91 14.42 -10.13 6.62
N GLU A 92 14.13 -11.42 6.42
CA GLU A 92 14.81 -12.22 5.41
C GLU A 92 14.21 -12.10 4.01
N ALA A 93 12.88 -12.08 3.91
CA ALA A 93 12.17 -12.14 2.65
C ALA A 93 12.20 -10.80 1.91
N VAL A 94 12.03 -9.67 2.61
CA VAL A 94 11.94 -8.35 1.96
C VAL A 94 13.19 -8.06 1.11
N PRO A 95 14.44 -8.16 1.60
CA PRO A 95 15.61 -7.93 0.76
C PRO A 95 15.67 -8.84 -0.47
N LYS A 96 15.31 -10.13 -0.32
CA LYS A 96 15.29 -11.10 -1.43
C LYS A 96 14.23 -10.74 -2.48
N ILE A 97 13.03 -10.35 -2.04
CA ILE A 97 11.95 -9.91 -2.91
C ILE A 97 12.37 -8.65 -3.67
N LEU A 98 12.92 -7.64 -2.98
CA LEU A 98 13.34 -6.40 -3.65
C LEU A 98 14.47 -6.65 -4.67
N ASN A 99 15.42 -7.54 -4.37
CA ASN A 99 16.45 -7.95 -5.34
C ASN A 99 15.85 -8.68 -6.56
N LEU A 100 14.85 -9.53 -6.34
CA LEU A 100 14.11 -10.18 -7.43
C LEU A 100 13.37 -9.14 -8.29
N VAL A 101 12.71 -8.16 -7.68
CA VAL A 101 12.06 -7.07 -8.41
C VAL A 101 13.09 -6.23 -9.17
N GLN A 102 14.27 -6.02 -8.59
CA GLN A 102 15.38 -5.32 -9.23
C GLN A 102 15.84 -6.03 -10.52
N SER A 103 15.74 -7.36 -10.62
CA SER A 103 16.12 -8.11 -11.83
C SER A 103 15.00 -8.26 -12.87
N MET A 104 13.74 -8.01 -12.51
CA MET A 104 12.62 -8.05 -13.45
C MET A 104 12.51 -6.75 -14.28
N SER A 105 12.26 -6.86 -15.58
CA SER A 105 12.13 -5.71 -16.50
C SER A 105 10.70 -5.18 -16.64
N ASP A 106 9.69 -5.96 -16.25
CA ASP A 106 8.28 -5.78 -16.58
C ASP A 106 7.39 -5.56 -15.34
N VAL A 107 7.97 -5.13 -14.22
CA VAL A 107 7.20 -4.81 -13.00
C VAL A 107 6.56 -3.44 -13.15
N VAL A 108 5.25 -3.35 -12.90
CA VAL A 108 4.47 -2.12 -13.04
C VAL A 108 3.96 -1.56 -11.72
N LEU A 109 3.94 -2.38 -10.66
CA LEU A 109 3.46 -2.00 -9.32
C LEU A 109 4.07 -2.92 -8.25
N LEU A 110 4.42 -2.35 -7.10
CA LEU A 110 4.68 -3.08 -5.87
C LEU A 110 3.74 -2.59 -4.76
N VAL A 111 3.05 -3.51 -4.11
CA VAL A 111 2.20 -3.26 -2.93
C VAL A 111 2.78 -4.00 -1.73
N PHE A 112 2.81 -3.35 -0.58
CA PHE A 112 3.11 -3.96 0.71
C PHE A 112 1.93 -3.74 1.66
N ASP A 113 1.17 -4.80 1.94
CA ASP A 113 -0.03 -4.77 2.77
C ASP A 113 0.03 -5.77 3.91
N THR A 114 0.31 -5.35 5.15
CA THR A 114 0.85 -4.06 5.62
C THR A 114 2.30 -4.24 6.07
N ILE A 115 3.13 -3.21 5.91
CA ILE A 115 4.55 -3.26 6.34
C ILE A 115 4.71 -3.25 7.87
N THR A 116 3.68 -2.83 8.62
CA THR A 116 3.82 -2.49 10.05
C THR A 116 3.39 -3.58 11.03
N VAL A 117 2.61 -4.60 10.62
CA VAL A 117 1.98 -5.55 11.56
C VAL A 117 3.01 -6.32 12.39
N HIS A 118 4.03 -6.89 11.77
CA HIS A 118 5.05 -7.69 12.45
C HIS A 118 5.96 -6.84 13.33
N TYR A 119 6.30 -5.63 12.87
CA TYR A 119 7.05 -4.66 13.66
C TYR A 119 6.30 -4.21 14.92
N ARG A 120 4.97 -4.09 14.83
CA ARG A 120 4.14 -3.74 15.99
C ARG A 120 4.12 -4.85 17.01
N ALA A 121 3.85 -6.09 16.59
CA ALA A 121 3.83 -7.25 17.46
C ALA A 121 5.19 -7.42 18.19
N GLU A 122 6.30 -7.27 17.46
CA GLU A 122 7.63 -7.42 18.02
C GLU A 122 7.96 -6.36 19.09
N ARG A 123 7.51 -5.11 18.90
CA ARG A 123 7.72 -4.01 19.88
C ARG A 123 6.94 -4.18 21.18
N GLU A 124 5.85 -4.93 21.13
CA GLU A 124 5.02 -5.26 22.29
C GLU A 124 5.68 -6.38 23.11
N ILE A 125 6.24 -7.40 22.43
CA ILE A 125 6.94 -8.52 23.05
C ILE A 125 8.30 -8.07 23.63
N ARG A 126 9.07 -7.27 22.87
CA ARG A 126 10.45 -6.90 23.19
C ARG A 126 10.60 -5.38 23.30
N ALA A 127 10.07 -4.81 24.38
CA ALA A 127 10.05 -3.37 24.60
C ALA A 127 11.46 -2.74 24.57
N GLU A 128 12.48 -3.46 25.02
CA GLU A 128 13.89 -3.09 25.00
C GLU A 128 14.46 -2.94 23.58
N LEU A 129 13.88 -3.63 22.59
CA LEU A 129 14.31 -3.58 21.19
C LEU A 129 13.57 -2.53 20.36
N ARG A 130 12.65 -1.75 20.95
CA ARG A 130 11.82 -0.76 20.21
C ARG A 130 12.61 0.13 19.27
N LYS A 131 13.76 0.66 19.72
CA LYS A 131 14.63 1.51 18.90
C LYS A 131 15.21 0.75 17.70
N LYS A 132 15.71 -0.46 17.92
CA LYS A 132 16.23 -1.33 16.86
C LYS A 132 15.14 -1.65 15.85
N THR A 133 13.99 -2.11 16.31
CA THR A 133 12.83 -2.45 15.47
C THR A 133 12.34 -1.24 14.67
N SER A 134 12.35 -0.03 15.24
CA SER A 134 12.08 1.21 14.48
C SER A 134 13.09 1.49 13.39
N ASN A 135 14.38 1.42 13.70
CA ASN A 135 15.42 1.66 12.71
C ASN A 135 15.35 0.65 11.56
N THR A 136 15.10 -0.62 11.86
CA THR A 136 14.96 -1.65 10.83
C THR A 136 13.75 -1.43 9.92
N LEU A 137 12.63 -0.92 10.46
CA LEU A 137 11.47 -0.54 9.64
C LEU A 137 11.81 0.61 8.70
N ILE A 138 12.50 1.64 9.20
CA ILE A 138 12.95 2.78 8.41
C ILE A 138 13.87 2.31 7.28
N THR A 139 14.83 1.45 7.56
CA THR A 139 15.71 0.87 6.54
C THR A 139 14.94 0.12 5.45
N GLN A 140 13.91 -0.66 5.79
CA GLN A 140 13.07 -1.32 4.78
C GLN A 140 12.29 -0.31 3.92
N ILE A 141 11.75 0.74 4.53
CA ILE A 141 11.06 1.83 3.81
C ILE A 141 12.04 2.54 2.86
N GLU A 142 13.28 2.78 3.28
CA GLU A 142 14.33 3.36 2.43
C GLU A 142 14.70 2.45 1.25
N MET A 143 14.81 1.13 1.48
CA MET A 143 15.04 0.15 0.41
C MET A 143 13.89 0.18 -0.63
N LEU A 144 12.65 0.24 -0.16
CA LEU A 144 11.47 0.37 -1.01
C LEU A 144 11.46 1.68 -1.81
N ASN A 145 11.86 2.79 -1.18
CA ASN A 145 11.93 4.08 -1.85
C ASN A 145 13.02 4.09 -2.95
N ASN A 146 14.18 3.50 -2.68
CA ASN A 146 15.25 3.36 -3.66
C ASN A 146 14.82 2.46 -4.83
N LEU A 147 14.08 1.39 -4.55
CA LEU A 147 13.50 0.54 -5.59
C LEU A 147 12.50 1.33 -6.45
N ALA A 148 11.56 2.05 -5.82
CA ALA A 148 10.58 2.88 -6.53
C ALA A 148 11.26 3.83 -7.52
N LEU A 149 12.25 4.58 -7.04
CA LEU A 149 13.03 5.55 -7.82
C LEU A 149 13.81 4.88 -8.97
N SER A 150 14.58 3.83 -8.67
CA SER A 150 15.46 3.19 -9.66
C SER A 150 14.69 2.45 -10.76
N LYS A 151 13.55 1.85 -10.42
CA LYS A 151 12.68 1.14 -11.37
C LYS A 151 11.64 2.03 -12.02
N ASN A 152 11.46 3.24 -11.50
CA ASN A 152 10.37 4.14 -11.89
C ASN A 152 9.00 3.43 -11.85
N ILE A 153 8.71 2.76 -10.72
CA ILE A 153 7.42 2.10 -10.46
C ILE A 153 6.74 2.74 -9.26
N PRO A 154 5.41 2.68 -9.16
CA PRO A 154 4.71 3.05 -7.95
C PRO A 154 4.95 1.97 -6.89
N VAL A 155 5.28 2.39 -5.67
CA VAL A 155 5.29 1.55 -4.48
C VAL A 155 4.19 2.01 -3.55
N ILE A 156 3.25 1.13 -3.21
CA ILE A 156 2.15 1.43 -2.30
C ILE A 156 2.37 0.70 -0.98
N LEU A 157 2.47 1.47 0.11
CA LEU A 157 2.51 0.92 1.46
C LEU A 157 1.14 1.10 2.10
N VAL A 158 0.51 0.00 2.47
CA VAL A 158 -0.70 0.05 3.29
C VAL A 158 -0.30 0.12 4.75
N ASN A 159 -1.05 0.92 5.49
CA ASN A 159 -0.81 1.11 6.90
C ASN A 159 -2.13 1.19 7.69
N GLN A 160 -2.09 0.84 8.97
CA GLN A 160 -3.23 1.00 9.88
C GLN A 160 -3.02 2.25 10.74
N VAL A 161 -4.12 2.94 11.07
CA VAL A 161 -4.06 4.00 12.09
C VAL A 161 -4.07 3.41 13.48
N TYR A 162 -3.40 4.09 14.40
CA TYR A 162 -3.61 3.93 15.83
C TYR A 162 -3.92 5.30 16.43
N MET A 163 -4.79 5.31 17.43
CA MET A 163 -5.06 6.50 18.22
C MET A 163 -3.99 6.56 19.30
N ASP A 164 -3.09 7.54 19.21
CA ASP A 164 -2.11 7.77 20.27
C ASP A 164 -2.87 8.10 21.56
N LYS A 165 -2.78 7.20 22.56
CA LYS A 165 -3.51 7.33 23.83
C LYS A 165 -3.08 8.55 24.65
N THR A 166 -1.97 9.18 24.30
CA THR A 166 -1.37 10.32 25.00
C THR A 166 -1.79 11.64 24.37
N THR A 167 -1.81 11.72 23.04
CA THR A 167 -2.16 12.96 22.32
C THR A 167 -3.58 12.98 21.79
N SER A 168 -4.30 11.84 21.83
CA SER A 168 -5.60 11.64 21.16
C SER A 168 -5.57 11.90 19.65
N GLU A 169 -4.38 12.00 19.06
CA GLU A 169 -4.22 12.18 17.62
C GLU A 169 -4.18 10.83 16.89
N VAL A 170 -4.80 10.80 15.71
CA VAL A 170 -4.74 9.66 14.80
C VAL A 170 -3.44 9.75 14.02
N GLN A 171 -2.44 8.96 14.40
CA GLN A 171 -1.13 8.94 13.74
C GLN A 171 -0.95 7.62 12.96
N PRO A 172 -0.44 7.66 11.71
CA PRO A 172 -0.09 6.46 10.97
C PRO A 172 1.09 5.72 11.64
N VAL A 173 1.06 4.38 11.62
CA VAL A 173 2.13 3.57 12.22
C VAL A 173 3.38 3.61 11.34
N GLY A 174 4.53 3.99 11.88
CA GLY A 174 5.75 4.21 11.08
C GLY A 174 6.46 5.51 11.43
N GLY A 175 5.79 6.38 12.19
CA GLY A 175 6.34 7.63 12.71
C GLY A 175 6.58 8.68 11.63
N SER A 176 7.19 9.79 12.01
CA SER A 176 7.54 10.89 11.10
C SER A 176 8.35 10.45 9.89
N ALA A 177 9.18 9.40 10.02
CA ALA A 177 10.01 8.90 8.93
C ALA A 177 9.20 8.46 7.70
N LEU A 178 8.14 7.66 7.88
CA LEU A 178 7.29 7.24 6.75
C LEU A 178 6.60 8.45 6.12
N SER A 179 6.07 9.38 6.94
CA SER A 179 5.47 10.62 6.45
C SER A 179 6.45 11.49 5.65
N HIS A 180 7.74 11.52 6.01
CA HIS A 180 8.77 12.25 5.25
C HIS A 180 9.13 11.56 3.93
N ILE A 181 9.25 10.22 3.95
CA ILE A 181 9.66 9.43 2.78
C ILE A 181 8.52 9.34 1.75
N ALA A 182 7.30 9.01 2.18
CA ALA A 182 6.12 8.96 1.32
C ALA A 182 5.84 10.34 0.72
N LYS A 183 5.65 10.38 -0.59
CA LYS A 183 5.44 11.63 -1.36
C LYS A 183 3.96 11.88 -1.65
N ALA A 184 3.15 10.84 -1.59
CA ALA A 184 1.71 10.90 -1.54
C ALA A 184 1.22 10.10 -0.32
N ILE A 185 0.26 10.65 0.42
CA ILE A 185 -0.37 10.00 1.57
C ILE A 185 -1.88 10.18 1.43
N PHE A 186 -2.60 9.07 1.46
CA PHE A 186 -4.05 9.05 1.40
C PHE A 186 -4.64 8.32 2.61
N ARG A 187 -5.74 8.86 3.13
CA ARG A 187 -6.54 8.23 4.18
C ARG A 187 -7.80 7.62 3.60
N ILE A 188 -8.11 6.38 3.95
CA ILE A 188 -9.41 5.76 3.66
C ILE A 188 -10.26 5.72 4.92
N GLN A 189 -11.47 6.27 4.82
CA GLN A 189 -12.49 6.24 5.87
C GLN A 189 -13.80 5.60 5.41
N LYS A 190 -14.57 5.07 6.37
CA LYS A 190 -15.89 4.47 6.12
C LYS A 190 -16.96 5.57 6.19
N LEU A 191 -17.85 5.62 5.21
CA LEU A 191 -19.02 6.52 5.22
C LEU A 191 -20.33 5.79 5.59
N GLY A 192 -20.33 4.45 5.59
CA GLY A 192 -21.53 3.62 5.80
C GLY A 192 -22.00 2.94 4.52
N SER A 193 -22.88 1.94 4.65
CA SER A 193 -23.53 1.24 3.51
C SER A 193 -22.59 0.78 2.38
N GLY A 194 -21.39 0.28 2.73
CA GLY A 194 -20.39 -0.17 1.75
C GLY A 194 -19.55 0.96 1.13
N MET A 195 -19.94 2.22 1.31
CA MET A 195 -19.24 3.40 0.81
C MET A 195 -17.99 3.72 1.64
N ARG A 196 -16.95 4.16 0.95
CA ARG A 196 -15.65 4.60 1.45
C ARG A 196 -15.29 5.93 0.82
N GLU A 197 -14.37 6.62 1.46
CA GLU A 197 -13.82 7.88 0.98
C GLU A 197 -12.29 7.84 1.08
N LEU A 198 -11.62 8.09 -0.04
CA LEU A 198 -10.19 8.38 -0.11
C LEU A 198 -10.00 9.88 0.06
N VAL A 199 -9.20 10.28 1.04
CA VAL A 199 -8.88 11.69 1.35
C VAL A 199 -7.40 11.93 1.12
N VAL A 200 -7.06 12.99 0.40
CA VAL A 200 -5.67 13.44 0.20
C VAL A 200 -5.17 14.09 1.49
N ILE A 201 -4.16 13.48 2.11
CA ILE A 201 -3.53 14.02 3.33
C ILE A 201 -2.24 14.75 2.98
N LYS A 202 -1.51 14.25 1.99
CA LYS A 202 -0.29 14.86 1.48
C LYS A 202 -0.14 14.48 0.02
N HIS A 203 0.18 15.46 -0.83
CA HIS A 203 0.53 15.21 -2.22
C HIS A 203 1.47 16.30 -2.72
N ARG A 204 2.28 16.01 -3.74
CA ARG A 204 3.20 17.00 -4.33
C ARG A 204 2.49 18.03 -5.20
N SER A 205 1.40 17.63 -5.85
CA SER A 205 0.66 18.44 -6.82
C SER A 205 -0.82 18.66 -6.48
N LEU A 206 -1.40 17.85 -5.60
CA LEU A 206 -2.82 17.91 -5.29
C LEU A 206 -3.02 18.71 -4.00
N PRO A 207 -4.03 19.58 -3.94
CA PRO A 207 -4.51 20.15 -2.70
C PRO A 207 -4.84 19.07 -1.66
N GLU A 208 -4.54 19.36 -0.40
CA GLU A 208 -4.99 18.56 0.73
C GLU A 208 -6.53 18.58 0.82
N ASP A 209 -7.09 17.58 1.51
CA ASP A 209 -8.53 17.41 1.74
C ASP A 209 -9.40 17.18 0.51
N ILE A 210 -8.82 16.95 -0.68
CA ILE A 210 -9.57 16.38 -1.80
C ILE A 210 -10.15 15.02 -1.38
N ARG A 211 -11.44 14.82 -1.60
CA ARG A 211 -12.19 13.63 -1.15
C ARG A 211 -12.88 12.92 -2.29
N CYS A 212 -12.70 11.61 -2.35
CA CYS A 212 -13.17 10.81 -3.46
C CYS A 212 -13.79 9.51 -2.97
N SER A 213 -15.09 9.38 -3.24
CA SER A 213 -15.87 8.25 -2.76
C SER A 213 -15.81 7.07 -3.73
N PHE A 214 -15.78 5.88 -3.14
CA PHE A 214 -15.91 4.60 -3.85
C PHE A 214 -16.67 3.61 -2.97
N SER A 215 -17.25 2.58 -3.56
CA SER A 215 -18.03 1.56 -2.86
C SER A 215 -17.33 0.21 -2.94
N ILE A 216 -17.34 -0.53 -1.85
CA ILE A 216 -16.90 -1.94 -1.84
C ILE A 216 -18.12 -2.81 -2.04
N THR A 217 -18.13 -3.58 -3.13
CA THR A 217 -19.24 -4.45 -3.52
C THR A 217 -18.77 -5.90 -3.67
N GLU A 218 -19.71 -6.81 -3.93
CA GLU A 218 -19.42 -8.20 -4.25
C GLU A 218 -18.64 -8.36 -5.57
N ARG A 219 -18.67 -7.34 -6.43
CA ARG A 219 -17.93 -7.27 -7.70
C ARG A 219 -16.56 -6.57 -7.57
N GLY A 220 -16.13 -6.28 -6.35
CA GLY A 220 -14.88 -5.60 -6.07
C GLY A 220 -15.09 -4.16 -5.56
N ILE A 221 -14.75 -3.18 -6.40
CA ILE A 221 -14.85 -1.74 -6.11
C ILE A 221 -15.50 -1.00 -7.29
N GLU A 222 -16.36 -0.03 -6.96
CA GLU A 222 -17.10 0.84 -7.89
C GLU A 222 -17.02 2.33 -7.51
#